data_AF-A0AAD2GFD7-F1
#
_entry.id   AF-A0AAD2GFD7-F1
#
_cell.length_a   1.000
_cell.length_b   1.000
_cell.length_c   1.000
_cell.angle_alpha   90.00
_cell.angle_beta   90.00
_cell.angle_gamma   90.00
#
_symmetry.space_group_name_H-M   'P 1'
#
loop_
_entity.id
_entity.type
_entity.pdbx_description
1 polymer ?
#
loop_
_entity_poly.entity_id
_entity_poly.type
_entity_poly.pdbx_seq_one_letter_code
_entity_poly.pdbx_strand_id
1 'polypeptide(L)'
;MMEAMGYGFECLSVLESQLVTAPCFCFVNDTDVIEAGNTVHHSGEAICASMQDAATLLAGGIRATGGAINPKKSFWWLINFEWDSRTGKWKFCGKKAVAPNFELQIQGLSGATESLRCLEPDDLERTLGVMLAPLENLEAHKAQMVAKAKDWAEQLRPNLLQKYDVLPLIKLTIMKKLEYPMALTTLDAQQWTDIMSPVLQVCLPKAGVCRNFPWDVIFAPLSYQGLGLPHPFGCQVFKHLEMLL
;
A
#
# COMPACT_ATOMS: atom_id res chain seq x y z
N MET A 1 1.80 8.38 -24.01
CA MET A 1 2.97 9.28 -23.96
C MET A 1 4.17 8.58 -23.36
N MET A 2 4.11 8.14 -22.09
CA MET A 2 5.18 7.39 -21.42
C MET A 2 5.59 6.13 -22.21
N GLU A 3 4.62 5.26 -22.52
CA GLU A 3 4.83 4.05 -23.32
C GLU A 3 5.44 4.34 -24.71
N ALA A 4 4.95 5.38 -25.40
CA ALA A 4 5.47 5.76 -26.72
C ALA A 4 6.94 6.23 -26.68
N MET A 5 7.43 6.66 -25.52
CA MET A 5 8.84 7.02 -25.30
C MET A 5 9.65 5.89 -24.67
N GLY A 6 9.03 4.73 -24.43
CA GLY A 6 9.69 3.55 -23.88
C GLY A 6 9.93 3.59 -22.37
N TYR A 7 9.28 4.50 -21.63
CA TYR A 7 9.38 4.56 -20.17
C TYR A 7 8.38 3.63 -19.50
N GLY A 8 8.77 3.05 -18.37
CA GLY A 8 7.96 2.10 -17.63
C GLY A 8 8.78 1.00 -16.98
N PHE A 9 8.08 -0.06 -16.60
CA PHE A 9 8.71 -1.34 -16.37
C PHE A 9 8.07 -2.43 -17.23
N GLU A 10 8.91 -3.39 -17.58
CA GLU A 10 8.51 -4.65 -18.20
C GLU A 10 9.04 -5.77 -17.33
N CYS A 11 8.18 -6.72 -16.98
CA CYS A 11 8.61 -7.93 -16.29
C CYS A 11 7.84 -9.15 -16.79
N LEU A 12 8.42 -10.34 -16.61
CA LEU A 12 7.71 -11.58 -16.80
C LEU A 12 7.10 -12.01 -15.46
N SER A 13 5.81 -12.31 -15.45
CA SER A 13 5.16 -12.87 -14.28
C SER A 13 5.77 -14.23 -13.94
N VAL A 14 6.06 -14.47 -12.66
CA VAL A 14 6.80 -15.67 -12.24
C VAL A 14 5.97 -16.94 -12.41
N LEU A 15 4.64 -16.85 -12.26
CA LEU A 15 3.75 -18.01 -12.30
C LEU A 15 3.34 -18.40 -13.72
N GLU A 16 2.96 -17.42 -14.55
CA GLU A 16 2.41 -17.69 -15.89
C GLU A 16 3.37 -17.33 -17.02
N SER A 17 4.55 -16.77 -16.72
CA SER A 17 5.51 -16.27 -17.71
C SER A 17 4.89 -15.26 -18.70
N GLN A 18 3.90 -14.50 -18.24
CA GLN A 18 3.27 -13.45 -19.03
C GLN A 18 4.07 -12.16 -18.94
N LEU A 19 4.23 -11.48 -20.08
CA LEU A 19 4.83 -10.15 -20.11
C LEU A 19 3.84 -9.13 -19.53
N VAL A 20 4.24 -8.49 -18.44
CA VAL A 20 3.55 -7.36 -17.82
C VAL A 20 4.33 -6.10 -18.18
N THR A 21 3.68 -5.19 -18.89
CA THR A 21 4.21 -3.87 -19.22
C THR A 21 3.35 -2.81 -18.56
N ALA A 22 3.94 -1.95 -17.74
CA ALA A 22 3.22 -0.87 -17.08
C ALA A 22 4.05 0.41 -17.07
N PRO A 23 3.62 1.45 -17.81
CA PRO A 23 4.33 2.73 -17.87
C PRO A 23 4.04 3.63 -16.66
N CYS A 24 2.84 3.54 -16.09
CA CYS A 24 2.43 4.26 -14.89
C CYS A 24 1.16 3.65 -14.30
N PHE A 25 0.92 3.92 -13.02
CA PHE A 25 -0.33 3.60 -12.34
C PHE A 25 -1.07 4.89 -12.04
N CYS A 26 -2.25 5.05 -12.66
CA CYS A 26 -3.06 6.25 -12.49
C CYS A 26 -4.38 5.89 -11.79
N PHE A 27 -4.72 6.62 -10.74
CA PHE A 27 -6.02 6.51 -10.09
C PHE A 27 -6.58 7.90 -9.77
N VAL A 28 -7.59 8.32 -10.54
CA VAL A 28 -8.20 9.66 -10.46
C VAL A 28 -7.15 10.76 -10.59
N ASN A 29 -6.68 11.33 -9.48
CA ASN A 29 -5.71 12.42 -9.44
C ASN A 29 -4.31 11.96 -9.03
N ASP A 30 -4.17 10.73 -8.53
CA ASP A 30 -2.89 10.17 -8.09
C ASP A 30 -2.26 9.42 -9.27
N THR A 31 -0.94 9.57 -9.44
CA THR A 31 -0.19 8.91 -10.51
C THR A 31 1.19 8.52 -10.01
N ASP A 32 1.48 7.22 -10.07
CA ASP A 32 2.79 6.66 -9.79
C ASP A 32 3.48 6.31 -11.11
N VAL A 33 4.66 6.88 -11.35
CA VAL A 33 5.51 6.53 -12.50
C VAL A 33 6.55 5.54 -12.02
N ILE A 34 6.72 4.46 -12.79
CA ILE A 34 7.75 3.47 -12.53
C ILE A 34 8.69 3.46 -13.72
N GLU A 35 9.98 3.46 -13.42
CA GLU A 35 11.04 3.22 -14.38
C GLU A 35 11.90 2.09 -13.83
N ALA A 36 12.08 1.03 -14.61
CA ALA A 36 12.87 -0.13 -14.19
C ALA A 36 14.01 -0.41 -15.16
N GLY A 37 15.09 -1.00 -14.65
CA GLY A 37 16.21 -1.37 -15.50
C GLY A 37 15.84 -2.56 -16.40
N ASN A 38 16.18 -2.45 -17.68
CA ASN A 38 15.82 -3.45 -18.69
C ASN A 38 16.61 -4.76 -18.52
N THR A 39 17.65 -4.77 -17.69
CA THR A 39 18.46 -5.96 -17.39
C THR A 39 18.94 -5.95 -15.94
N VAL A 40 19.30 -7.13 -15.42
CA VAL A 40 19.90 -7.30 -14.08
C VAL A 40 21.29 -6.65 -13.94
N HIS A 41 21.88 -6.21 -15.05
CA HIS A 41 23.18 -5.53 -15.07
C HIS A 41 23.05 -4.00 -15.10
N HIS A 42 21.83 -3.48 -15.20
CA HIS A 42 21.60 -2.05 -15.16
C HIS A 42 21.74 -1.56 -13.71
N SER A 43 22.76 -0.73 -13.45
CA SER A 43 23.01 -0.23 -12.09
C SER A 43 21.94 0.78 -11.67
N GLY A 44 21.71 0.89 -10.36
CA GLY A 44 20.81 1.89 -9.79
C GLY A 44 21.25 3.34 -10.05
N GLU A 45 22.51 3.61 -10.38
CA GLU A 45 22.95 4.93 -10.85
C GLU A 45 22.57 5.19 -12.31
N ALA A 46 22.69 4.17 -13.17
CA ALA A 46 22.45 4.30 -14.59
C ALA A 46 20.97 4.57 -14.91
N ILE A 47 20.05 4.05 -14.08
CA ILE A 47 18.61 4.30 -14.24
C ILE A 47 18.20 5.73 -13.88
N CYS A 48 18.98 6.46 -13.08
CA CYS A 48 18.63 7.80 -12.61
C CYS A 48 18.36 8.79 -13.76
N ALA A 49 19.12 8.70 -14.86
CA ALA A 49 18.88 9.51 -16.04
C ALA A 49 17.50 9.22 -16.67
N SER A 50 17.17 7.94 -16.84
CA SER A 50 15.86 7.53 -17.37
C SER A 50 14.71 7.96 -16.45
N MET A 51 14.89 7.82 -15.13
CA MET A 51 13.91 8.31 -14.14
C MET A 51 13.68 9.82 -14.26
N GLN A 52 14.75 10.60 -14.46
CA GLN A 52 14.66 12.05 -14.65
C GLN A 52 13.91 12.41 -15.93
N ASP A 53 14.20 11.74 -17.03
CA ASP A 53 13.51 11.99 -18.31
C ASP A 53 12.03 11.59 -18.24
N ALA A 54 11.72 10.43 -17.64
CA ALA A 54 10.35 9.97 -17.41
C ALA A 54 9.54 10.97 -16.56
N ALA A 55 10.11 11.44 -15.44
CA ALA A 55 9.47 12.43 -14.58
C ALA A 55 9.26 13.77 -15.31
N THR A 56 10.24 14.20 -16.10
CA THR A 56 10.18 15.44 -16.89
C THR A 56 9.09 15.34 -17.96
N LEU A 57 9.01 14.21 -18.66
CA LEU A 57 7.99 13.95 -19.68
C LEU A 57 6.59 13.97 -19.08
N LEU A 58 6.38 13.29 -17.94
CA LEU A 58 5.08 13.32 -17.26
C LEU A 58 4.70 14.74 -16.83
N ALA A 59 5.61 15.46 -16.17
CA ALA A 59 5.36 16.84 -15.72
C ALA A 59 5.02 17.77 -16.89
N GLY A 60 5.75 17.65 -18.00
CA GLY A 60 5.49 18.39 -19.24
C GLY A 60 4.14 18.04 -19.86
N GLY A 61 3.78 16.76 -19.91
CA GLY A 61 2.48 16.30 -20.43
C GLY A 61 1.31 16.82 -19.61
N ILE A 62 1.39 16.73 -18.27
CA ILE A 62 0.36 17.30 -17.38
C ILE A 62 0.23 18.81 -17.60
N ARG A 63 1.35 19.52 -17.72
CA ARG A 63 1.35 20.97 -18.01
C ARG A 63 0.74 21.33 -19.35
N ALA A 64 1.02 20.56 -20.40
CA ALA A 64 0.43 20.78 -21.72
C ALA A 64 -1.11 20.69 -21.70
N THR A 65 -1.67 19.92 -20.77
CA THR A 65 -3.14 19.81 -20.56
C THR A 65 -3.71 20.83 -19.57
N GLY A 66 -2.89 21.77 -19.07
CA GLY A 66 -3.30 22.79 -18.11
C GLY A 66 -3.22 22.38 -16.64
N GLY A 67 -2.67 21.20 -16.34
CA GLY A 67 -2.39 20.76 -14.97
C GLY A 67 -0.99 21.15 -14.49
N ALA A 68 -0.65 20.79 -13.25
CA ALA A 68 0.72 20.85 -12.75
C ALA A 68 0.92 19.86 -11.59
N ILE A 69 2.09 19.22 -11.53
CA ILE A 69 2.50 18.42 -10.38
C ILE A 69 2.96 19.36 -9.27
N ASN A 70 2.60 19.06 -8.01
CA ASN A 70 3.05 19.82 -6.85
C ASN A 70 4.25 19.11 -6.19
N PRO A 71 5.49 19.60 -6.34
CA PRO A 71 6.68 18.97 -5.79
C PRO A 71 6.62 18.70 -4.28
N LYS A 72 5.93 19.55 -3.52
CA LYS A 72 5.80 19.41 -2.05
C LYS A 72 4.92 18.22 -1.64
N LYS A 73 4.06 17.74 -2.54
CA LYS A 73 3.18 16.58 -2.31
C LYS A 73 3.68 15.32 -3.02
N SER A 74 4.73 15.45 -3.83
CA SER A 74 5.31 14.36 -4.60
C SER A 74 6.60 13.87 -3.92
N PHE A 75 6.87 12.58 -4.10
CA PHE A 75 8.04 11.91 -3.55
C PHE A 75 8.42 10.76 -4.49
N TRP A 76 9.58 10.17 -4.25
CA TRP A 76 10.05 9.03 -5.03
C TRP A 76 10.95 8.13 -4.18
N TRP A 77 11.02 6.87 -4.58
CA TRP A 77 11.96 5.88 -4.04
C TRP A 77 12.95 5.46 -5.11
N LEU A 78 14.19 5.20 -4.71
CA LEU A 78 15.15 4.46 -5.52
C LEU A 78 15.23 3.03 -5.00
N ILE A 79 14.63 2.08 -5.72
CA ILE A 79 14.65 0.68 -5.34
C ILE A 79 15.86 0.01 -6.00
N ASN A 80 16.88 -0.32 -5.21
CA ASN A 80 18.05 -1.06 -5.64
C ASN A 80 18.39 -2.14 -4.61
N PHE A 81 18.87 -3.28 -5.08
CA PHE A 81 19.19 -4.43 -4.24
C PHE A 81 20.65 -4.82 -4.40
N GLU A 82 21.25 -5.30 -3.32
CA GLU A 82 22.58 -5.91 -3.34
C GLU A 82 22.56 -7.24 -2.57
N TRP A 83 23.35 -8.19 -3.03
CA TRP A 83 23.49 -9.48 -2.37
C TRP A 83 24.50 -9.38 -1.22
N ASP A 84 24.06 -9.63 0.01
CA ASP A 84 24.95 -9.77 1.16
C ASP A 84 25.43 -11.22 1.26
N SER A 85 26.63 -11.49 0.74
CA SER A 85 27.26 -12.81 0.76
C SER A 85 27.49 -13.38 2.16
N ARG A 86 27.58 -12.52 3.19
CA ARG A 86 27.80 -12.96 4.59
C ARG A 86 26.52 -13.50 5.21
N THR A 87 25.37 -12.89 4.90
CA THR A 87 24.07 -13.30 5.44
C THR A 87 23.30 -14.22 4.49
N GLY A 88 23.71 -14.30 3.22
CA GLY A 88 23.04 -15.07 2.18
C GLY A 88 21.68 -14.48 1.82
N LYS A 89 21.51 -13.15 1.91
CA LYS A 89 20.24 -12.46 1.70
C LYS A 89 20.43 -11.22 0.81
N TRP A 90 19.41 -10.90 0.04
CA TRP A 90 19.30 -9.60 -0.62
C TRP A 90 18.97 -8.52 0.41
N LYS A 91 19.59 -7.35 0.27
CA LYS A 91 19.26 -6.15 1.05
C LYS A 91 18.96 -4.99 0.11
N PHE A 92 18.04 -4.13 0.53
CA PHE A 92 17.80 -2.85 -0.14
C PHE A 92 18.98 -1.91 0.11
N CYS A 93 19.35 -1.15 -0.92
CA CYS A 93 20.34 -0.08 -0.81
C CYS A 93 19.62 1.26 -0.63
N GLY A 94 20.13 2.07 0.30
CA GLY A 94 19.65 3.45 0.44
C GLY A 94 20.15 4.37 -0.67
N LYS A 95 19.43 5.47 -0.93
CA LYS A 95 19.73 6.39 -2.04
C LYS A 95 21.16 6.93 -1.97
N LYS A 96 21.66 7.23 -0.78
CA LYS A 96 23.02 7.75 -0.58
C LYS A 96 24.11 6.77 -0.99
N ALA A 97 23.87 5.47 -0.83
CA ALA A 97 24.84 4.44 -1.22
C ALA A 97 24.84 4.21 -2.73
N VAL A 98 23.67 4.34 -3.36
CA VAL A 98 23.50 4.09 -4.79
C VAL A 98 23.84 5.33 -5.60
N ALA A 99 23.18 6.46 -5.37
CA ALA A 99 23.30 7.67 -6.18
C ALA A 99 23.32 8.93 -5.28
N PRO A 100 24.43 9.19 -4.55
CA PRO A 100 24.48 10.23 -3.52
C PRO A 100 24.14 11.63 -4.06
N ASN A 101 24.62 11.94 -5.27
CA ASN A 101 24.50 13.26 -5.89
C ASN A 101 23.25 13.41 -6.77
N PHE A 102 22.44 12.37 -6.94
CA PHE A 102 21.25 12.43 -7.77
C PHE A 102 20.07 13.03 -6.99
N GLU A 103 19.43 14.04 -7.59
CA GLU A 103 18.18 14.61 -7.15
C GLU A 103 17.20 14.61 -8.31
N LEU A 104 16.05 13.96 -8.14
CA LEU A 104 15.00 13.97 -9.13
C LEU A 104 14.30 15.34 -9.10
N GLN A 105 14.28 16.03 -10.22
CA GLN A 105 13.72 17.39 -10.32
C GLN A 105 12.58 17.44 -11.33
N ILE A 106 11.58 18.27 -11.09
CA ILE A 106 10.51 18.56 -12.05
C ILE A 106 10.21 20.04 -12.08
N GLN A 107 9.51 20.51 -13.11
CA GLN A 107 9.00 21.87 -13.10
C GLN A 107 7.82 21.97 -12.12
N GLY A 108 8.01 22.74 -11.04
CA GLY A 108 6.98 23.01 -10.05
C GLY A 108 5.94 24.03 -10.51
N LEU A 109 5.04 24.42 -9.60
CA LEU A 109 3.83 25.21 -9.93
C LEU A 109 4.14 26.58 -10.54
N SER A 110 5.27 27.19 -10.17
CA SER A 110 5.73 28.49 -10.68
C SER A 110 6.41 28.42 -12.04
N GLY A 111 6.66 27.20 -12.56
CA GLY A 111 7.50 26.97 -13.73
C GLY A 111 8.99 26.77 -13.42
N ALA A 112 9.42 27.07 -12.19
CA ALA A 112 10.79 26.80 -11.75
C ALA A 112 11.04 25.30 -11.56
N THR A 113 12.28 24.88 -11.72
CA THR A 113 12.72 23.51 -11.42
C THR A 113 12.81 23.33 -9.90
N GLU A 114 12.17 22.31 -9.36
CA GLU A 114 12.14 21.97 -7.94
C GLU A 114 12.50 20.48 -7.73
N SER A 115 13.34 20.19 -6.72
CA SER A 115 13.69 18.81 -6.35
C SER A 115 12.55 18.12 -5.60
N LEU A 116 12.29 16.87 -5.97
CA LEU A 116 11.36 15.98 -5.29
C LEU A 116 12.01 15.34 -4.06
N ARG A 117 11.22 15.19 -2.98
CA ARG A 117 11.66 14.50 -1.77
C ARG A 117 11.94 13.03 -2.08
N CYS A 118 13.19 12.61 -1.93
CA CYS A 118 13.56 11.20 -1.94
C CYS A 118 13.23 10.58 -0.57
N LEU A 119 12.64 9.40 -0.58
CA LEU A 119 12.40 8.57 0.59
C LEU A 119 13.37 7.39 0.57
N GLU A 120 13.87 7.00 1.74
CA GLU A 120 14.65 5.77 1.90
C GLU A 120 13.72 4.53 1.82
N PRO A 121 14.26 3.33 1.54
CA PRO A 121 13.44 2.12 1.37
C PRO A 121 12.55 1.77 2.59
N ASP A 122 12.93 2.20 3.79
CA ASP A 122 12.19 2.01 5.04
C ASP A 122 11.29 3.20 5.43
N ASP A 123 11.41 4.32 4.73
CA ASP A 123 10.57 5.50 4.95
C ASP A 123 9.15 5.23 4.45
N LEU A 124 8.20 5.37 5.36
CA LEU A 124 6.78 5.20 5.09
C LEU A 124 6.17 6.47 4.55
N GLU A 125 5.39 6.32 3.48
CA GLU A 125 4.59 7.41 2.95
C GLU A 125 3.21 6.94 2.54
N ARG A 126 2.25 7.85 2.60
CA ARG A 126 0.87 7.53 2.22
C ARG A 126 0.71 7.62 0.71
N THR A 127 0.47 6.48 0.06
CA THR A 127 0.04 6.44 -1.35
C THR A 127 -1.29 5.70 -1.48
N LEU A 128 -2.20 6.24 -2.30
CA LEU A 128 -3.54 5.71 -2.56
C LEU A 128 -4.35 5.36 -1.29
N GLY A 129 -4.08 6.02 -0.16
CA GLY A 129 -4.78 5.76 1.11
C GLY A 129 -4.19 4.66 2.00
N VAL A 130 -3.10 4.01 1.57
CA VAL A 130 -2.32 3.02 2.32
C VAL A 130 -0.95 3.61 2.66
N MET A 131 -0.44 3.37 3.87
CA MET A 131 0.97 3.67 4.17
C MET A 131 1.81 2.56 3.56
N LEU A 132 2.85 2.91 2.81
CA LEU A 132 3.70 1.95 2.13
C LEU A 132 5.16 2.40 2.20
N ALA A 133 6.05 1.42 2.26
CA ALA A 133 7.49 1.57 2.10
C ALA A 133 8.00 0.34 1.34
N PRO A 134 8.98 0.46 0.43
CA PRO A 134 9.53 -0.68 -0.30
C PRO A 134 10.02 -1.83 0.59
N LEU A 135 10.61 -1.53 1.75
CA LEU A 135 11.07 -2.54 2.72
C LEU A 135 9.94 -3.09 3.62
N GLU A 136 8.73 -2.53 3.51
CA GLU A 136 7.59 -2.73 4.40
C GLU A 136 7.89 -2.41 5.88
N ASN A 137 7.00 -1.66 6.53
CA ASN A 137 7.06 -1.44 7.97
C ASN A 137 5.77 -1.94 8.62
N LEU A 138 5.76 -3.24 8.92
CA LEU A 138 4.59 -3.95 9.45
C LEU A 138 4.07 -3.33 10.75
N GLU A 139 4.95 -2.89 11.65
CA GLU A 139 4.55 -2.29 12.92
C GLU A 139 3.81 -0.97 12.73
N ALA A 140 4.30 -0.12 11.83
CA ALA A 140 3.61 1.12 11.51
C ALA A 140 2.28 0.88 10.79
N HIS A 141 2.22 -0.09 9.87
CA HIS A 141 0.97 -0.48 9.21
C HIS A 141 -0.04 -0.98 10.23
N LYS A 142 0.37 -1.88 11.12
CA LYS A 142 -0.45 -2.39 12.23
C LYS A 142 -0.94 -1.25 13.10
N ALA A 143 -0.07 -0.36 13.54
CA ALA A 143 -0.43 0.77 14.40
C ALA A 143 -1.50 1.66 13.75
N GLN A 144 -1.38 1.93 12.44
CA GLN A 144 -2.37 2.70 11.70
C GLN A 144 -3.71 1.97 11.57
N MET A 145 -3.70 0.66 11.29
CA MET A 145 -4.93 -0.13 11.18
C MET A 145 -5.64 -0.25 12.53
N VAL A 146 -4.90 -0.40 13.63
CA VAL A 146 -5.42 -0.33 15.00
C VAL A 146 -6.03 1.05 15.27
N ALA A 147 -5.37 2.13 14.85
CA ALA A 147 -5.91 3.49 15.01
C ALA A 147 -7.25 3.66 14.25
N LYS A 148 -7.32 3.23 12.97
CA LYS A 148 -8.56 3.25 12.17
C LYS A 148 -9.68 2.44 12.85
N ALA A 149 -9.36 1.27 13.39
CA ALA A 149 -10.29 0.41 14.12
C ALA A 149 -10.80 1.07 15.40
N LYS A 150 -9.90 1.70 16.19
CA LYS A 150 -10.25 2.44 17.42
C LYS A 150 -11.12 3.65 17.11
N ASP A 151 -10.73 4.49 16.16
CA ASP A 151 -11.47 5.70 15.79
C ASP A 151 -12.89 5.35 15.34
N TRP A 152 -13.04 4.30 14.52
CA TRP A 152 -14.34 3.81 14.10
C TRP A 152 -15.16 3.26 15.28
N ALA A 153 -14.54 2.49 16.18
CA ALA A 153 -15.23 1.93 17.34
C ALA A 153 -15.68 3.02 18.34
N GLU A 154 -14.89 4.08 18.53
CA GLU A 154 -15.25 5.24 19.35
C GLU A 154 -16.45 6.01 18.78
N GLN A 155 -16.48 6.22 17.45
CA GLN A 155 -17.64 6.83 16.78
C GLN A 155 -18.93 6.02 16.98
N LEU A 156 -18.81 4.69 17.14
CA LEU A 156 -19.96 3.81 17.35
C LEU A 156 -20.42 3.71 18.80
N ARG A 157 -19.54 4.02 19.76
CA ARG A 157 -19.83 3.89 21.20
C ARG A 157 -21.10 4.65 21.64
N PRO A 158 -21.33 5.93 21.28
CA PRO A 158 -22.52 6.66 21.72
C PRO A 158 -23.82 6.26 21.01
N ASN A 159 -23.74 5.54 19.88
CA ASN A 159 -24.91 5.32 19.03
C ASN A 159 -25.82 4.22 19.58
N LEU A 160 -27.14 4.48 19.57
CA LEU A 160 -28.14 3.41 19.66
C LEU A 160 -28.24 2.72 18.30
N LEU A 161 -27.98 1.42 18.30
CA LEU A 161 -28.12 0.56 17.13
C LEU A 161 -29.08 -0.56 17.48
N GLN A 162 -29.88 -0.97 16.49
CA GLN A 162 -30.63 -2.20 16.61
C GLN A 162 -29.65 -3.37 16.62
N LYS A 163 -29.90 -4.37 17.48
CA LYS A 163 -28.98 -5.49 17.70
C LYS A 163 -28.62 -6.22 16.40
N TYR A 164 -29.61 -6.37 15.51
CA TYR A 164 -29.47 -7.07 14.23
C TYR A 164 -28.66 -6.29 13.19
N ASP A 165 -28.51 -4.97 13.34
CA ASP A 165 -27.76 -4.14 12.40
C ASP A 165 -26.25 -4.10 12.69
N VAL A 166 -25.84 -4.51 13.89
CA VAL A 166 -24.44 -4.37 14.34
C VAL A 166 -23.48 -5.23 13.52
N LEU A 167 -23.77 -6.51 13.31
CA LEU A 167 -22.89 -7.39 12.54
C LEU A 167 -22.83 -7.02 11.04
N PRO A 168 -23.96 -6.73 10.36
CA PRO A 168 -23.94 -6.17 9.00
C PRO A 168 -23.12 -4.88 8.92
N LEU A 169 -23.24 -3.98 9.90
CA LEU A 169 -22.49 -2.73 9.93
C LEU A 169 -20.98 -2.98 9.95
N ILE A 170 -20.49 -3.93 10.76
CA ILE A 170 -19.06 -4.29 10.78
C ILE A 170 -18.61 -4.72 9.38
N LYS A 171 -19.34 -5.66 8.75
CA LYS A 171 -19.00 -6.23 7.44
C LYS A 171 -19.00 -5.19 6.33
N LEU A 172 -19.95 -4.26 6.35
CA LEU A 172 -20.17 -3.29 5.27
C LEU A 172 -19.36 -2.00 5.43
N THR A 173 -18.81 -1.74 6.61
CA THR A 173 -18.09 -0.48 6.88
C THR A 173 -16.62 -0.71 7.24
N ILE A 174 -16.31 -0.97 8.52
CA ILE A 174 -14.92 -1.09 8.97
C ILE A 174 -14.18 -2.23 8.29
N MET A 175 -14.85 -3.36 8.03
CA MET A 175 -14.20 -4.46 7.31
C MET A 175 -13.76 -4.03 5.91
N LYS A 176 -14.57 -3.25 5.17
CA LYS A 176 -14.16 -2.73 3.85
C LYS A 176 -12.97 -1.77 3.92
N LYS A 177 -12.87 -0.97 4.97
CA LYS A 177 -11.69 -0.10 5.21
C LYS A 177 -10.43 -0.92 5.51
N LEU A 178 -10.58 -2.06 6.17
CA LEU A 178 -9.48 -2.97 6.52
C LEU A 178 -9.11 -3.92 5.38
N GLU A 179 -10.08 -4.27 4.52
CA GLU A 179 -9.89 -5.10 3.32
C GLU A 179 -9.06 -4.40 2.25
N TYR A 180 -9.25 -3.09 2.07
CA TYR A 180 -8.55 -2.31 1.04
C TYR A 180 -7.01 -2.48 1.05
N PRO A 181 -6.30 -2.33 2.19
CA PRO A 181 -4.86 -2.53 2.24
C PRO A 181 -4.40 -3.99 2.21
N MET A 182 -5.31 -4.98 2.32
CA MET A 182 -4.92 -6.40 2.47
C MET A 182 -4.04 -6.92 1.34
N ALA A 183 -4.22 -6.43 0.11
CA ALA A 183 -3.40 -6.86 -1.03
C ALA A 183 -1.92 -6.44 -0.92
N LEU A 184 -1.61 -5.48 -0.04
CA LEU A 184 -0.30 -4.84 0.08
C LEU A 184 0.32 -5.05 1.48
N THR A 185 -0.27 -5.91 2.31
CA THR A 185 0.19 -6.13 3.68
C THR A 185 0.32 -7.60 3.99
N THR A 186 1.39 -7.99 4.68
CA THR A 186 1.60 -9.38 5.11
C THR A 186 1.39 -9.54 6.62
N LEU A 187 0.28 -9.01 7.14
CA LEU A 187 -0.03 -9.09 8.57
C LEU A 187 -0.37 -10.52 9.00
N ASP A 188 0.11 -10.93 10.17
CA ASP A 188 -0.19 -12.24 10.75
C ASP A 188 -1.57 -12.27 11.47
N ALA A 189 -2.01 -13.47 11.84
CA ALA A 189 -3.31 -13.67 12.49
C ALA A 189 -3.42 -12.97 13.86
N GLN A 190 -2.32 -12.83 14.60
CA GLN A 190 -2.31 -12.15 15.89
C GLN A 190 -2.38 -10.63 15.71
N GLN A 191 -1.69 -10.08 14.72
CA GLN A 191 -1.78 -8.66 14.37
C GLN A 191 -3.20 -8.30 13.93
N TRP A 192 -3.86 -9.17 13.16
CA TRP A 192 -5.28 -9.01 12.82
C TRP A 192 -6.20 -9.09 14.04
N THR A 193 -5.87 -9.94 15.01
CA THR A 193 -6.56 -10.01 16.30
C THR A 193 -6.47 -8.67 17.03
N ASP A 194 -5.28 -8.07 17.08
CA ASP A 194 -5.07 -6.77 17.72
C ASP A 194 -5.86 -5.66 17.01
N ILE A 195 -5.93 -5.69 15.67
CA ILE A 195 -6.69 -4.73 14.85
C ILE A 195 -8.20 -4.86 15.08
N MET A 196 -8.73 -6.09 15.11
CA MET A 196 -10.18 -6.32 15.26
C MET A 196 -10.68 -6.17 16.70
N SER A 197 -9.79 -6.30 17.69
CA SER A 197 -10.17 -6.31 19.11
C SER A 197 -10.95 -5.05 19.52
N PRO A 198 -10.50 -3.80 19.23
CA PRO A 198 -11.27 -2.59 19.53
C PRO A 198 -12.69 -2.58 18.93
N VAL A 199 -12.85 -3.10 17.71
CA VAL A 199 -14.14 -3.18 17.01
C VAL A 199 -15.09 -4.13 17.74
N LEU A 200 -14.63 -5.36 18.01
CA LEU A 200 -15.45 -6.40 18.62
C LEU A 200 -15.81 -6.07 20.08
N GLN A 201 -14.88 -5.48 20.83
CA GLN A 201 -15.09 -5.07 22.23
C GLN A 201 -16.26 -4.07 22.39
N VAL A 202 -16.46 -3.19 21.39
CA VAL A 202 -17.58 -2.24 21.36
C VAL A 202 -18.84 -2.85 20.74
N CYS A 203 -18.70 -3.63 19.67
CA CYS A 203 -19.84 -4.10 18.90
C CYS A 203 -20.56 -5.31 19.51
N LEU A 204 -19.84 -6.29 20.08
CA LEU A 204 -20.47 -7.51 20.59
C LEU A 204 -21.56 -7.22 21.65
N PRO A 205 -21.32 -6.37 22.67
CA PRO A 205 -22.37 -6.03 23.65
C PRO A 205 -23.58 -5.35 23.00
N LYS A 206 -23.35 -4.50 21.98
CA LYS A 206 -24.44 -3.84 21.23
C LYS A 206 -25.24 -4.83 20.38
N ALA A 207 -24.61 -5.90 19.89
CA ALA A 207 -25.26 -7.00 19.21
C ALA A 207 -26.01 -7.95 20.17
N GLY A 208 -25.89 -7.75 21.49
CA GLY A 208 -26.43 -8.67 22.50
C GLY A 208 -25.58 -9.92 22.73
N VAL A 209 -24.32 -9.91 22.29
CA VAL A 209 -23.34 -10.99 22.48
C VAL A 209 -22.37 -10.63 23.60
N CYS A 210 -21.87 -11.62 24.34
CA CYS A 210 -20.87 -11.40 25.37
C CYS A 210 -19.60 -10.75 24.79
N ARG A 211 -19.01 -9.79 25.50
CA ARG A 211 -17.77 -9.12 25.11
C ARG A 211 -16.59 -10.09 24.93
N ASN A 212 -16.57 -11.16 25.72
CA ASN A 212 -15.51 -12.17 25.73
C ASN A 212 -15.91 -13.43 24.95
N PHE A 213 -16.87 -13.31 24.02
CA PHE A 213 -17.31 -14.45 23.23
C PHE A 213 -16.13 -15.01 22.39
N PRO A 214 -15.99 -16.34 22.26
CA PRO A 214 -14.84 -16.94 21.60
C PRO A 214 -14.69 -16.47 20.15
N TRP A 215 -13.48 -16.07 19.78
CA TRP A 215 -13.17 -15.51 18.45
C TRP A 215 -13.46 -16.50 17.32
N ASP A 216 -13.16 -17.78 17.54
CA ASP A 216 -13.44 -18.85 16.58
C ASP A 216 -14.93 -18.92 16.21
N VAL A 217 -15.83 -18.67 17.17
CA VAL A 217 -17.29 -18.69 16.94
C VAL A 217 -17.76 -17.39 16.29
N ILE A 218 -17.14 -16.26 16.63
CA ILE A 218 -17.42 -14.96 15.99
C ILE A 218 -17.17 -15.05 14.48
N PHE A 219 -16.04 -15.63 14.08
CA PHE A 219 -15.66 -15.72 12.68
C PHE A 219 -16.16 -16.98 11.97
N ALA A 220 -16.75 -17.93 12.69
CA ALA A 220 -17.33 -19.12 12.09
C ALA A 220 -18.56 -18.79 11.21
N PRO A 221 -18.83 -19.58 10.15
CA PRO A 221 -20.01 -19.41 9.31
C PRO A 221 -21.32 -19.62 10.08
N LEU A 222 -22.40 -19.01 9.60
CA LEU A 222 -23.75 -19.23 10.15
C LEU A 222 -24.17 -20.72 10.06
N SER A 223 -23.72 -21.45 9.04
CA SER A 223 -24.00 -22.89 8.86
C SER A 223 -23.42 -23.75 9.99
N TYR A 224 -22.40 -23.27 10.68
CA TYR A 224 -21.76 -23.92 11.83
C TYR A 224 -22.06 -23.18 13.14
N GLN A 225 -23.20 -22.48 13.21
CA GLN A 225 -23.66 -21.74 14.40
C GLN A 225 -22.72 -20.60 14.84
N GLY A 226 -21.87 -20.10 13.95
CA GLY A 226 -21.07 -18.90 14.19
C GLY A 226 -21.84 -17.59 13.96
N LEU A 227 -21.16 -16.45 14.09
CA LEU A 227 -21.74 -15.12 13.81
C LEU A 227 -21.54 -14.66 12.35
N GLY A 228 -20.80 -15.44 11.56
CA GLY A 228 -20.60 -15.23 10.13
C GLY A 228 -19.78 -13.99 9.77
N LEU A 229 -18.99 -13.44 10.69
CA LEU A 229 -18.00 -12.42 10.34
C LEU A 229 -16.83 -13.09 9.60
N PRO A 230 -16.36 -12.55 8.47
CA PRO A 230 -15.21 -13.15 7.80
C PRO A 230 -13.94 -12.89 8.62
N HIS A 231 -13.11 -13.91 8.78
CA HIS A 231 -11.84 -13.77 9.49
C HIS A 231 -10.87 -12.93 8.64
N PRO A 232 -10.38 -11.77 9.13
CA PRO A 232 -9.61 -10.83 8.31
C PRO A 232 -8.29 -11.42 7.79
N PHE A 233 -7.60 -12.26 8.57
CA PHE A 233 -6.42 -12.99 8.07
C PHE A 233 -6.77 -13.92 6.89
N GLY A 234 -7.91 -14.61 6.97
CA GLY A 234 -8.40 -15.44 5.86
C GLY A 234 -8.70 -14.59 4.63
N CYS A 235 -9.37 -13.45 4.80
CA CYS A 235 -9.60 -12.49 3.73
C CYS A 235 -8.29 -12.00 3.09
N GLN A 236 -7.26 -11.71 3.88
CA GLN A 236 -5.96 -11.29 3.35
C GLN A 236 -5.33 -12.40 2.51
N VAL A 237 -5.35 -13.65 3.00
CA VAL A 237 -4.83 -14.79 2.24
C VAL A 237 -5.61 -14.98 0.94
N PHE A 238 -6.93 -14.95 0.98
CA PHE A 238 -7.75 -15.03 -0.24
C PHE A 238 -7.43 -13.88 -1.19
N LYS A 239 -7.22 -12.67 -0.67
CA LYS A 239 -6.87 -11.52 -1.49
C LYS A 239 -5.51 -11.68 -2.17
N HIS A 240 -4.52 -12.21 -1.47
CA HIS A 240 -3.22 -12.52 -2.07
C HIS A 240 -3.34 -13.57 -3.18
N LEU A 241 -4.14 -14.63 -2.96
CA LEU A 241 -4.36 -15.66 -3.97
C LEU A 241 -5.07 -15.10 -5.21
N GLU A 242 -6.09 -14.26 -5.04
CA GLU A 242 -6.77 -13.56 -6.15
C GLU A 242 -5.83 -12.65 -6.96
N MET A 243 -4.76 -12.12 -6.35
CA MET A 243 -3.81 -11.25 -7.05
C MET A 243 -2.71 -12.04 -7.77
N LEU A 244 -2.50 -13.31 -7.39
CA LEU A 244 -1.50 -14.20 -7.99
C LEU A 244 -2.06 -15.05 -9.13
N LEU A 245 -3.37 -15.31 -9.13
CA LEU A 245 -4.12 -16.05 -10.15
C LEU A 245 -4.76 -15.09 -11.17
#